data_AF-A0A318CPE5-F1
#
_entry.id   AF-A0A318CPE5-F1
#
_cell.length_a   1.000
_cell.length_b   1.000
_cell.length_c   1.000
_cell.angle_alpha   90.00
_cell.angle_beta   90.00
_cell.angle_gamma   90.00
#
_symmetry.space_group_name_H-M   'P 1'
#
loop_
_entity.id
_entity.type
_entity.pdbx_description
1 polymer ?
#
loop_
_entity_poly.entity_id
_entity_poly.type
_entity_poly.pdbx_seq_one_letter_code
_entity_poly.pdbx_strand_id
1 'polypeptide(L)'
;MAAKKMRILKNEWPSFVRDFNRQNQFRRATLTLGEEAAVGEPGMPLVGLAYDPEERRVGIYLGGMDTDNLAHLVHDVKVPRALYLIRDEEASNPVRGVQIQGAPGTDMAYLMFKDEMPEETKYQWIANVAYGLFEMRGGEGAYGEDQKDWYEAERIITETVTPFVE
;
A
#
# COMPACT_ATOMS: atom_id res chain seq x y z
N MET A 1 8.21 16.40 18.41
CA MET A 1 8.42 15.34 19.43
C MET A 1 8.55 13.96 18.76
N ALA A 2 8.82 12.87 19.47
CA ALA A 2 8.95 11.53 18.85
C ALA A 2 7.58 10.94 18.48
N ALA A 3 7.49 10.23 17.34
CA ALA A 3 6.27 9.57 16.89
C ALA A 3 5.71 8.60 17.95
N LYS A 4 4.38 8.63 18.17
CA LYS A 4 3.67 7.80 19.14
C LYS A 4 3.19 6.50 18.51
N LYS A 5 3.44 5.38 19.18
CA LYS A 5 2.91 4.06 18.79
C LYS A 5 1.66 3.74 19.60
N MET A 6 0.56 3.43 18.92
CA MET A 6 -0.69 2.98 19.55
C MET A 6 -0.97 1.54 19.19
N ARG A 7 -1.12 0.68 20.21
CA ARG A 7 -1.41 -0.74 20.01
C ARG A 7 -2.87 -0.94 19.61
N ILE A 8 -3.11 -1.73 18.57
CA ILE A 8 -4.45 -2.13 18.13
C ILE A 8 -4.83 -3.45 18.78
N LEU A 9 -6.03 -3.54 19.35
CA LEU A 9 -6.51 -4.77 19.98
C LEU A 9 -6.83 -5.82 18.91
N LYS A 10 -6.60 -7.10 19.22
CA LYS A 10 -6.72 -8.20 18.25
C LYS A 10 -8.12 -8.31 17.63
N ASN A 11 -9.16 -8.06 18.42
CA ASN A 11 -10.55 -8.05 17.97
C ASN A 11 -10.87 -6.86 17.03
N GLU A 12 -10.02 -5.83 17.01
CA GLU A 12 -10.18 -4.65 16.15
C GLU A 12 -9.38 -4.76 14.85
N TRP A 13 -8.56 -5.80 14.66
CA TRP A 13 -7.71 -5.92 13.47
C TRP A 13 -8.46 -5.88 12.14
N PRO A 14 -9.60 -6.57 11.95
CA PRO A 14 -10.33 -6.51 10.70
C PRO A 14 -10.81 -5.08 10.37
N SER A 15 -11.43 -4.40 11.33
CA SER A 15 -11.89 -3.02 11.15
C SER A 15 -10.72 -2.05 10.97
N PHE A 16 -9.65 -2.23 11.74
CA PHE A 16 -8.45 -1.41 11.66
C PHE A 16 -7.82 -1.48 10.27
N VAL A 17 -7.63 -2.68 9.71
CA VAL A 17 -7.03 -2.87 8.39
C VAL A 17 -7.86 -2.17 7.31
N ARG A 18 -9.17 -2.38 7.32
CA ARG A 18 -10.08 -1.72 6.37
C ARG A 18 -10.04 -0.20 6.48
N ASP A 19 -10.14 0.34 7.69
CA ASP A 19 -10.15 1.79 7.92
C ASP A 19 -8.77 2.42 7.63
N PHE A 20 -7.69 1.71 7.94
CA PHE A 20 -6.33 2.08 7.59
C PHE A 20 -6.16 2.16 6.07
N ASN A 21 -6.64 1.16 5.32
CA ASN A 21 -6.57 1.16 3.86
C ASN A 21 -7.36 2.33 3.27
N ARG A 22 -8.60 2.55 3.71
CA ARG A 22 -9.44 3.68 3.24
C ARG A 22 -8.77 5.04 3.41
N GLN A 23 -8.00 5.22 4.48
CA GLN A 23 -7.34 6.49 4.80
C GLN A 23 -5.96 6.65 4.15
N ASN A 24 -5.30 5.56 3.78
CA ASN A 24 -3.87 5.58 3.44
C ASN A 24 -3.52 4.95 2.09
N GLN A 25 -4.49 4.44 1.35
CA GLN A 25 -4.27 3.99 -0.02
C GLN A 25 -3.60 5.07 -0.86
N PHE A 26 -2.76 4.62 -1.80
CA PHE A 26 -1.96 5.45 -2.70
C PHE A 26 -0.86 6.27 -2.03
N ARG A 27 -0.73 6.29 -0.70
CA ARG A 27 0.42 6.94 -0.06
C ARG A 27 1.69 6.17 -0.37
N ARG A 28 2.73 6.88 -0.83
CA ARG A 28 4.06 6.28 -0.99
C ARG A 28 4.58 5.77 0.34
N ALA A 29 5.02 4.52 0.34
CA ALA A 29 5.50 3.87 1.53
C ALA A 29 6.88 3.23 1.33
N THR A 30 7.60 3.11 2.43
CA THR A 30 8.79 2.27 2.53
C THR A 30 8.47 1.17 3.51
N LEU A 31 8.68 -0.08 3.09
CA LEU A 31 8.61 -1.24 3.96
C LEU A 31 10.03 -1.57 4.45
N THR A 32 10.24 -1.74 5.75
CA THR A 32 11.47 -2.30 6.32
C THR A 32 11.17 -3.52 7.18
N LEU A 33 12.09 -4.49 7.17
CA LEU A 33 12.07 -5.62 8.11
C LEU A 33 13.17 -5.42 9.15
N GLY A 34 12.79 -5.34 10.42
CA GLY A 34 13.69 -4.91 11.48
C GLY A 34 14.12 -3.45 11.33
N GLU A 35 15.35 -3.13 11.74
CA GLU A 35 15.89 -1.76 11.76
C GLU A 35 16.77 -1.42 10.54
N GLU A 36 17.16 -2.40 9.71
CA GLU A 36 18.35 -2.22 8.87
C GLU A 36 18.16 -2.29 7.35
N ALA A 37 17.06 -2.85 6.81
CA ALA A 37 16.89 -2.93 5.36
C ALA A 37 15.45 -2.67 4.87
N ALA A 38 15.33 -1.79 3.87
CA ALA A 38 14.12 -1.64 3.08
C ALA A 38 13.91 -2.89 2.22
N VAL A 39 12.65 -3.32 2.11
CA VAL A 39 12.23 -4.47 1.29
C VAL A 39 11.40 -3.99 0.13
N GLY A 40 11.77 -4.43 -1.08
CA GLY A 40 11.19 -3.96 -2.32
C GLY A 40 11.71 -2.59 -2.74
N GLU A 41 11.09 -2.01 -3.77
CA GLU A 41 11.41 -0.67 -4.23
C GLU A 41 10.82 0.39 -3.27
N PRO A 42 11.63 1.31 -2.72
CA PRO A 42 11.14 2.31 -1.79
C PRO A 42 10.27 3.35 -2.49
N GLY A 43 9.16 3.74 -1.86
CA GLY A 43 8.27 4.77 -2.39
C GLY A 43 7.17 4.24 -3.32
N MET A 44 6.96 2.93 -3.40
CA MET A 44 5.77 2.39 -4.05
C MET A 44 4.49 2.81 -3.29
N PRO A 45 3.37 3.05 -3.99
CA PRO A 45 2.10 3.37 -3.35
C PRO A 45 1.59 2.20 -2.51
N LEU A 46 0.96 2.49 -1.37
CA LEU A 46 0.21 1.48 -0.64
C LEU A 46 -1.04 1.07 -1.43
N VAL A 47 -1.15 -0.24 -1.71
CA VAL A 47 -2.40 -0.84 -2.21
C VAL A 47 -3.29 -1.22 -1.03
N GLY A 48 -2.70 -1.86 -0.02
CA GLY A 48 -3.40 -2.13 1.22
C GLY A 48 -2.68 -3.13 2.12
N LEU A 49 -3.23 -3.25 3.33
CA LEU A 49 -2.97 -4.37 4.23
C LEU A 49 -4.10 -5.38 4.07
N ALA A 50 -3.78 -6.67 4.12
CA ALA A 50 -4.78 -7.73 4.17
C ALA A 50 -4.61 -8.54 5.45
N TYR A 51 -5.65 -8.61 6.29
CA TYR A 51 -5.65 -9.51 7.44
C TYR A 51 -6.50 -10.74 7.16
N ASP A 52 -5.87 -11.89 7.24
CA ASP A 52 -6.51 -13.20 7.09
C ASP A 52 -6.61 -13.84 8.48
N PRO A 53 -7.82 -13.93 9.07
CA PRO A 53 -8.01 -14.49 10.40
C PRO A 53 -7.85 -16.02 10.43
N GLU A 54 -8.05 -16.71 9.32
CA GLU A 54 -7.96 -18.17 9.23
C GLU A 54 -6.49 -18.61 9.23
N GLU A 55 -5.69 -18.01 8.35
CA GLU A 55 -4.25 -18.24 8.30
C GLU A 55 -3.47 -17.46 9.36
N ARG A 56 -4.16 -16.54 10.06
CA ARG A 56 -3.57 -15.63 11.07
C ARG A 56 -2.36 -14.90 10.50
N ARG A 57 -2.50 -14.25 9.34
CA ARG A 57 -1.43 -13.49 8.69
C ARG A 57 -1.88 -12.06 8.38
N VAL A 58 -0.92 -11.16 8.32
CA VAL A 58 -1.12 -9.83 7.74
C VAL A 58 -0.18 -9.66 6.55
N GLY A 59 -0.75 -9.51 5.36
CA GLY A 59 -0.04 -9.22 4.12
C GLY A 59 0.05 -7.73 3.87
N ILE A 60 1.17 -7.29 3.29
CA ILE A 60 1.46 -5.90 2.94
C ILE A 60 1.59 -5.80 1.42
N TYR A 61 0.67 -5.07 0.79
CA TYR A 61 0.61 -4.91 -0.66
C TYR A 61 1.01 -3.50 -1.07
N LEU A 62 2.03 -3.39 -1.90
CA LEU A 62 2.46 -2.13 -2.53
C LEU A 62 2.20 -2.21 -4.04
N GLY A 63 1.94 -1.07 -4.67
CA GLY A 63 1.50 -1.02 -6.06
C GLY A 63 2.66 -1.14 -7.03
N GLY A 64 2.44 -1.87 -8.13
CA GLY A 64 3.38 -1.96 -9.24
C GLY A 64 3.14 -0.86 -10.25
N MET A 65 4.24 -0.29 -10.74
CA MET A 65 4.21 0.87 -11.63
C MET A 65 3.85 0.53 -13.07
N ASP A 66 3.50 -0.71 -13.37
CA ASP A 66 3.15 -1.22 -14.70
C ASP A 66 1.83 -2.01 -14.68
N THR A 67 1.38 -2.40 -15.87
CA THR A 67 0.17 -3.17 -16.12
C THR A 67 0.22 -4.63 -15.68
N ASP A 68 1.42 -5.18 -15.46
CA ASP A 68 1.59 -6.62 -15.28
C ASP A 68 1.43 -7.02 -13.82
N ASN A 69 1.75 -6.13 -12.88
CA ASN A 69 1.67 -6.41 -11.45
C ASN A 69 1.18 -5.23 -10.60
N LEU A 70 -0.10 -4.89 -10.73
CA LEU A 70 -0.67 -3.72 -10.05
C LEU A 70 -0.65 -3.81 -8.52
N ALA A 71 -0.72 -5.01 -7.94
CA ALA A 71 -0.64 -5.22 -6.49
C ALA A 71 0.42 -6.28 -6.15
N HIS A 72 1.56 -5.85 -5.66
CA HIS A 72 2.62 -6.73 -5.20
C HIS A 72 2.46 -7.03 -3.72
N LEU A 73 2.27 -8.32 -3.38
CA LEU A 73 2.52 -8.78 -2.02
C LEU A 73 4.02 -8.67 -1.74
N VAL A 74 4.41 -7.65 -0.99
CA VAL A 74 5.83 -7.40 -0.69
C VAL A 74 6.28 -8.23 0.51
N HIS A 75 5.40 -8.45 1.48
CA HIS A 75 5.72 -9.26 2.65
C HIS A 75 4.48 -9.77 3.39
N ASP A 76 4.62 -10.94 4.01
CA ASP A 76 3.62 -11.56 4.88
C ASP A 76 4.18 -11.75 6.30
N VAL A 77 3.50 -11.17 7.28
CA VAL A 77 3.78 -11.46 8.69
C VAL A 77 2.85 -12.57 9.17
N LYS A 78 3.40 -13.79 9.28
CA LYS A 78 2.69 -14.96 9.79
C LYS A 78 2.57 -14.91 11.32
N VAL A 79 1.39 -15.24 11.81
CA VAL A 79 1.06 -15.29 13.24
C VAL A 79 1.44 -13.99 13.98
N PRO A 80 0.97 -12.81 13.52
CA PRO A 80 1.34 -11.55 14.15
C PRO A 80 0.88 -11.53 15.61
N ARG A 81 1.70 -10.92 16.46
CA ARG A 81 1.44 -10.78 17.90
C ARG A 81 0.80 -9.45 18.24
N ALA A 82 1.15 -8.41 17.49
CA ALA A 82 0.66 -7.06 17.71
C ALA A 82 0.71 -6.23 16.42
N LEU A 83 -0.25 -5.33 16.29
CA LEU A 83 -0.25 -4.24 15.32
C LEU A 83 -0.15 -2.92 16.09
N TYR A 84 0.66 -2.00 15.59
CA TYR A 84 0.79 -0.66 16.14
C TYR A 84 0.60 0.38 15.05
N LEU A 85 -0.34 1.30 15.25
CA LEU A 85 -0.45 2.50 14.43
C LEU A 85 0.60 3.52 14.91
N ILE A 86 1.39 4.04 13.98
CA ILE A 86 2.42 5.04 14.25
C ILE A 86 1.84 6.40 13.86
N ARG A 87 1.73 7.30 14.84
CA ARG A 87 1.18 8.64 14.66
C ARG A 87 2.16 9.73 15.05
N ASP A 88 2.04 10.86 14.39
CA ASP A 88 2.70 12.11 14.73
C ASP A 88 1.66 13.23 14.72
N GLU A 89 1.13 13.60 15.88
CA GLU A 89 0.04 14.57 16.01
C GLU A 89 0.45 15.99 15.60
N GLU A 90 1.75 16.26 15.44
CA GLU A 90 2.27 17.56 14.97
C GLU A 90 2.37 17.62 13.43
N ALA A 91 2.27 16.47 12.75
CA ALA A 91 2.35 16.40 11.29
C ALA A 91 1.01 16.80 10.63
N SER A 92 1.09 17.36 9.43
CA SER A 92 -0.06 17.65 8.56
C SER A 92 -0.93 16.41 8.32
N ASN A 93 -0.29 15.25 8.15
CA ASN A 93 -0.92 13.94 8.14
C ASN A 93 -0.48 13.15 9.39
N PRO A 94 -1.38 13.00 10.39
CA PRO A 94 -1.02 12.38 11.66
C PRO A 94 -0.63 10.91 11.56
N VAL A 95 -1.05 10.19 10.51
CA VAL A 95 -0.68 8.77 10.34
C VAL A 95 0.66 8.70 9.63
N ARG A 96 1.69 8.20 10.33
CA ARG A 96 3.05 8.01 9.78
C ARG A 96 3.30 6.61 9.27
N GLY A 97 2.53 5.62 9.70
CA GLY A 97 2.70 4.25 9.26
C GLY A 97 2.09 3.21 10.21
N VAL A 98 2.43 1.95 9.96
CA VAL A 98 2.06 0.82 10.81
C VAL A 98 3.28 -0.05 11.09
N GLN A 99 3.35 -0.59 12.31
CA GLN A 99 4.29 -1.63 12.68
C GLN A 99 3.51 -2.93 12.91
N ILE A 100 4.01 -4.02 12.33
CA ILE A 100 3.48 -5.37 12.48
C ILE A 100 4.54 -6.21 13.17
N GLN A 101 4.24 -6.69 14.37
CA GLN A 101 5.15 -7.52 15.14
C GLN A 101 4.83 -8.99 14.93
N GLY A 102 5.78 -9.75 14.39
CA GLY A 102 5.68 -11.20 14.22
C GLY A 102 5.84 -11.99 15.53
N ALA A 103 6.02 -13.30 15.40
CA ALA A 103 6.31 -14.22 16.50
C ALA A 103 7.67 -13.90 17.17
N PRO A 104 7.94 -14.40 18.39
CA PRO A 104 9.28 -14.26 18.98
C PRO A 104 10.32 -14.91 18.07
N GLY A 105 11.40 -14.19 17.77
CA GLY A 105 12.46 -14.67 16.86
C GLY A 105 12.18 -14.48 15.37
N THR A 106 11.08 -13.81 14.99
CA THR A 106 10.84 -13.37 13.60
C THR A 106 10.97 -11.86 13.47
N ASP A 107 11.11 -11.38 12.24
CA ASP A 107 11.25 -9.96 11.94
C ASP A 107 10.00 -9.14 12.26
N MET A 108 10.21 -7.84 12.49
CA MET A 108 9.16 -6.84 12.61
C MET A 108 9.03 -6.10 11.29
N ALA A 109 7.82 -5.94 10.77
CA ALA A 109 7.60 -5.15 9.57
C ALA A 109 7.18 -3.72 9.93
N TYR A 110 7.83 -2.73 9.32
CA TYR A 110 7.47 -1.32 9.43
C TYR A 110 7.09 -0.80 8.05
N LEU A 111 5.83 -0.40 7.90
CA LEU A 111 5.34 0.30 6.72
C LEU A 111 5.23 1.78 7.06
N MET A 112 6.16 2.59 6.55
CA MET A 112 6.26 4.02 6.85
C MET A 112 5.92 4.87 5.64
N PHE A 113 5.07 5.87 5.82
CA PHE A 113 4.66 6.77 4.74
C PHE A 113 5.60 7.95 4.58
N LYS A 114 5.75 8.38 3.33
CA LYS A 114 6.24 9.72 3.00
C LYS A 114 5.14 10.76 3.25
N ASP A 115 5.56 12.00 3.46
CA ASP A 115 4.66 13.13 3.66
C ASP A 115 4.29 13.72 2.29
N GLU A 116 3.39 13.03 1.58
CA GLU A 116 2.94 13.35 0.22
C GLU A 116 1.42 13.17 0.11
N MET A 117 0.78 13.87 -0.83
CA MET A 117 -0.65 13.75 -1.09
C MET A 117 -0.95 12.44 -1.86
N PRO A 118 -1.90 11.60 -1.40
CA PRO A 118 -2.28 10.35 -2.07
C PRO A 118 -2.72 10.56 -3.53
N GLU A 119 -3.38 11.68 -3.83
CA GLU A 119 -3.96 11.98 -5.13
C GLU A 119 -2.89 12.07 -6.23
N GLU A 120 -1.75 12.72 -5.94
CA GLU A 120 -0.64 12.84 -6.90
C GLU A 120 -0.04 11.46 -7.21
N THR A 121 0.10 10.62 -6.20
CA THR A 121 0.64 9.27 -6.37
C THR A 121 -0.34 8.39 -7.15
N LYS A 122 -1.64 8.51 -6.87
CA LYS A 122 -2.69 7.84 -7.65
C LYS A 122 -2.66 8.27 -9.11
N TYR A 123 -2.57 9.57 -9.37
CA TYR A 123 -2.49 10.12 -10.74
C TYR A 123 -1.28 9.58 -11.49
N GLN A 124 -0.10 9.58 -10.86
CA GLN A 124 1.10 9.03 -11.46
C GLN A 124 0.96 7.54 -11.79
N TRP A 125 0.32 6.78 -10.90
CA TRP A 125 0.08 5.37 -11.12
C TRP A 125 -0.87 5.13 -12.30
N ILE A 126 -1.97 5.88 -12.39
CA ILE A 126 -2.88 5.85 -13.55
C ILE A 126 -2.12 6.15 -14.84
N ALA A 127 -1.30 7.21 -14.84
CA ALA A 127 -0.52 7.60 -16.01
C ALA A 127 0.43 6.48 -16.49
N ASN A 128 1.12 5.80 -15.55
CA ASN A 128 2.02 4.72 -15.92
C ASN A 128 1.27 3.50 -16.49
N VAL A 129 0.13 3.13 -15.90
CA VAL A 129 -0.70 2.02 -16.39
C VAL A 129 -1.30 2.36 -17.75
N ALA A 130 -1.80 3.58 -17.93
CA ALA A 130 -2.32 4.06 -19.22
C ALA A 130 -1.24 4.02 -20.30
N TYR A 131 -0.02 4.42 -19.95
CA TYR A 131 1.13 4.34 -20.86
C TYR A 131 1.47 2.88 -21.21
N GLY A 132 1.44 1.95 -20.25
CA GLY A 132 1.61 0.52 -20.52
C GLY A 132 0.55 -0.04 -21.48
N LEU A 133 -0.72 0.35 -21.31
CA LEU A 133 -1.81 -0.02 -22.23
C LEU A 133 -1.57 0.50 -23.65
N PHE A 134 -1.09 1.74 -23.78
CA PHE A 134 -0.71 2.34 -25.05
C PHE A 134 0.43 1.54 -25.73
N GLU A 135 1.49 1.21 -24.99
CA GLU A 135 2.61 0.42 -25.52
C GLU A 135 2.16 -0.97 -25.98
N MET A 136 1.30 -1.66 -25.23
CA MET A 136 0.74 -2.97 -25.60
C MET A 136 -0.05 -2.94 -26.93
N ARG A 137 -0.64 -1.81 -27.30
CA ARG A 137 -1.40 -1.64 -28.54
C ARG A 137 -0.56 -1.21 -29.74
N GLY A 138 0.77 -1.14 -29.59
CA GLY A 138 1.68 -0.81 -30.68
C GLY A 138 2.13 0.64 -30.73
N GLY A 139 1.96 1.38 -29.63
CA GLY A 139 2.54 2.71 -29.44
C GLY A 139 2.13 3.70 -30.53
N GLU A 140 3.10 4.17 -31.33
CA GLU A 140 2.90 5.20 -32.37
C GLU A 140 1.79 4.87 -33.40
N GLY A 141 1.40 3.60 -33.54
CA GLY A 141 0.28 3.19 -34.40
C GLY A 141 -1.12 3.36 -33.79
N ALA A 142 -1.23 3.70 -32.51
CA ALA A 142 -2.48 3.69 -31.72
C ALA A 142 -2.87 5.07 -31.14
N TYR A 143 -2.31 6.16 -31.66
CA TYR A 143 -2.66 7.53 -31.23
C TYR A 143 -4.16 7.83 -31.40
N GLY A 144 -4.72 8.57 -30.43
CA GLY A 144 -6.13 8.98 -30.43
C GLY A 144 -7.02 8.22 -29.45
N GLU A 145 -6.46 7.29 -28.68
CA GLU A 145 -7.16 6.51 -27.64
C GLU A 145 -6.68 6.88 -26.21
N ASP A 146 -5.90 7.96 -26.06
CA ASP A 146 -5.28 8.37 -24.78
C ASP A 146 -6.31 8.52 -23.64
N GLN A 147 -7.47 9.10 -23.95
CA GLN A 147 -8.55 9.26 -22.98
C GLN A 147 -9.16 7.92 -22.57
N LYS A 148 -9.23 6.95 -23.49
CA LYS A 148 -9.73 5.61 -23.22
C LYS A 148 -8.74 4.81 -22.37
N ASP A 149 -7.44 4.95 -22.63
CA ASP A 149 -6.39 4.34 -21.79
C ASP A 149 -6.42 4.88 -20.38
N TRP A 150 -6.62 6.18 -20.24
CA TRP A 150 -6.76 6.81 -18.94
C TRP A 150 -7.93 6.19 -18.15
N TYR A 151 -9.12 6.14 -18.75
CA TYR A 151 -10.31 5.57 -18.07
C TYR A 151 -10.15 4.08 -17.77
N GLU A 152 -9.53 3.33 -18.66
CA GLU A 152 -9.27 1.91 -18.45
C GLU A 152 -8.26 1.69 -17.32
N ALA A 153 -7.18 2.48 -17.26
CA ALA A 153 -6.22 2.46 -16.17
C ALA A 153 -6.88 2.83 -14.83
N GLU A 154 -7.73 3.86 -14.80
CA GLU A 154 -8.52 4.23 -13.61
C GLU A 154 -9.40 3.08 -13.13
N ARG A 155 -10.10 2.41 -14.06
CA ARG A 155 -10.96 1.25 -13.76
C ARG A 155 -10.15 0.11 -13.16
N ILE A 156 -9.06 -0.27 -13.82
CA ILE A 156 -8.18 -1.37 -13.40
C ILE A 156 -7.56 -1.10 -12.02
N ILE A 157 -7.04 0.10 -11.78
CA ILE A 157 -6.49 0.47 -10.46
C ILE A 157 -7.58 0.44 -9.40
N THR A 158 -8.78 0.94 -9.70
CA THR A 158 -9.92 0.91 -8.76
C THR A 158 -10.28 -0.53 -8.40
N GLU A 159 -10.45 -1.42 -9.39
CA GLU A 159 -10.72 -2.85 -9.17
C GLU A 159 -9.63 -3.54 -8.35
N THR A 160 -8.38 -3.14 -8.53
CA THR A 160 -7.23 -3.67 -7.78
C THR A 160 -7.29 -3.31 -6.30
N VAL A 161 -7.69 -2.08 -5.97
CA VAL A 161 -7.66 -1.57 -4.58
C VAL A 161 -8.94 -1.81 -3.80
N THR A 162 -10.09 -1.99 -4.49
CA THR A 162 -11.41 -2.18 -3.87
C THR A 162 -11.47 -3.34 -2.85
N PRO A 163 -10.89 -4.53 -3.12
CA PRO A 163 -10.93 -5.64 -2.17
C PRO A 163 -10.29 -5.35 -0.81
N PHE A 164 -9.45 -4.31 -0.70
CA PHE A 164 -8.78 -3.91 0.53
C PHE A 164 -9.62 -2.96 1.40
N VAL A 165 -10.71 -2.39 0.87
CA VAL A 165 -11.51 -1.35 1.54
C VAL A 165 -12.98 -1.71 1.75
N GLU A 166 -13.47 -2.78 1.14
CA GLU A 166 -14.79 -3.36 1.38
C GLU A 166 -14.83 -4.17 2.69
#